data_AF-W4UVE4-F1
#
_entry.id   AF-W4UVE4-F1
#
_cell.length_a   1.000
_cell.length_b   1.000
_cell.length_c   1.000
_cell.angle_alpha   90.00
_cell.angle_beta   90.00
_cell.angle_gamma   90.00
#
_symmetry.space_group_name_H-M   'P 1'
#
loop_
_entity.id
_entity.type
_entity.pdbx_description
1 polymer ?
#
loop_
_entity_poly.entity_id
_entity_poly.type
_entity_poly.pdbx_seq_one_letter_code
_entity_poly.pdbx_strand_id
1 'polypeptide(L)'
;MMNRKDATTLPPEDVNGYGHILKNNLSAPLSRGNKMDWLDRDKSEAVNNSFDTEESLKETDFISLDETELTRDRKANGNLPDINFGKLTADAEARFWGMGCFTTELGKLDFRWLKKPTIVVIGNKASVFGPGSESYTKMYVIVDGKEVTGLHKSSIDLSELNGLLELKATGAEDTEGNASKTITLKIKR
;
A
#
# COMPACT_ATOMS: atom_id res chain seq x y z
N MET A 1 12.56 -10.76 -13.87
CA MET A 1 13.96 -10.35 -13.62
C MET A 1 14.88 -11.55 -13.76
N MET A 2 16.13 -11.41 -14.17
CA MET A 2 16.98 -12.59 -14.31
C MET A 2 18.32 -12.34 -13.65
N ASN A 3 18.82 -13.38 -13.01
CA ASN A 3 20.23 -13.46 -12.65
C ASN A 3 20.87 -14.56 -13.49
N ARG A 4 22.16 -14.40 -13.78
CA ARG A 4 22.94 -15.50 -14.31
C ARG A 4 23.14 -16.53 -13.20
N LYS A 5 22.98 -17.82 -13.52
CA LYS A 5 23.15 -18.94 -12.58
C LYS A 5 24.52 -18.92 -11.90
N ASP A 6 25.58 -18.77 -12.70
CA ASP A 6 26.95 -18.58 -12.26
C ASP A 6 27.79 -17.92 -13.37
N ALA A 7 28.93 -17.33 -13.00
CA ALA A 7 29.77 -16.57 -13.91
C ALA A 7 30.53 -17.42 -14.94
N THR A 8 30.61 -18.74 -14.75
CA THR A 8 31.56 -19.64 -15.40
C THR A 8 30.93 -20.62 -16.39
N THR A 9 29.65 -20.98 -16.21
CA THR A 9 28.94 -21.91 -17.10
C THR A 9 28.73 -21.33 -18.48
N LEU A 10 29.02 -22.14 -19.51
CA LEU A 10 28.84 -21.85 -20.93
C LEU A 10 28.03 -22.97 -21.60
N PRO A 11 26.95 -22.65 -22.34
CA PRO A 11 26.41 -21.31 -22.53
C PRO A 11 25.83 -20.74 -21.21
N PRO A 12 25.81 -19.41 -21.04
CA PRO A 12 25.25 -18.80 -19.84
C PRO A 12 23.77 -19.17 -19.71
N GLU A 13 23.38 -19.55 -18.49
CA GLU A 13 22.02 -19.93 -18.13
C GLU A 13 21.41 -18.85 -17.21
N ASP A 14 20.22 -18.37 -17.58
CA ASP A 14 19.44 -17.44 -16.77
C ASP A 14 18.57 -18.20 -15.78
N VAL A 15 18.50 -17.67 -14.56
CA VAL A 15 17.61 -18.13 -13.48
C VAL A 15 16.73 -16.99 -13.01
N ASN A 16 15.68 -17.32 -12.26
CA ASN A 16 14.83 -16.33 -11.61
C ASN A 16 15.66 -15.33 -10.80
N GLY A 17 15.30 -14.05 -10.90
CA GLY A 17 16.00 -12.98 -10.19
C GLY A 17 15.92 -13.13 -8.67
N TYR A 18 17.04 -12.99 -7.97
CA TYR A 18 17.20 -13.10 -6.52
C TYR A 18 17.94 -11.87 -5.96
N GLY A 19 17.75 -11.59 -4.67
CA GLY A 19 18.37 -10.45 -3.98
C GLY A 19 17.79 -9.09 -4.37
N HIS A 20 16.64 -9.07 -5.04
CA HIS A 20 15.99 -7.83 -5.47
C HIS A 20 15.11 -7.24 -4.38
N ILE A 21 14.91 -5.91 -4.42
CA ILE A 21 13.96 -5.19 -3.58
C ILE A 21 12.95 -4.50 -4.50
N LEU A 22 11.72 -5.00 -4.50
CA LEU A 22 10.59 -4.47 -5.28
C LEU A 22 9.50 -4.05 -4.29
N LYS A 23 9.43 -2.75 -4.02
CA LYS A 23 8.44 -2.20 -3.11
C LYS A 23 7.60 -1.15 -3.80
N ASN A 24 6.30 -1.14 -3.50
CA ASN A 24 5.43 -0.03 -3.84
C ASN A 24 5.33 0.25 -5.35
N ASN A 25 5.49 -0.77 -6.19
CA ASN A 25 5.47 -0.59 -7.63
C ASN A 25 4.04 -0.63 -8.18
N LEU A 26 3.77 0.28 -9.12
CA LEU A 26 2.53 0.32 -9.89
C LEU A 26 2.77 -0.24 -11.29
N SER A 27 1.89 -1.13 -11.75
CA SER A 27 1.91 -1.73 -13.07
C SER A 27 0.49 -1.76 -13.61
N ALA A 28 0.27 -1.02 -14.70
CA ALA A 28 -0.99 -1.01 -15.40
C ALA A 28 -0.90 -1.95 -16.61
N PRO A 29 -1.72 -3.01 -16.70
CA PRO A 29 -1.67 -3.91 -17.82
C PRO A 29 -2.45 -3.33 -19.01
N LEU A 30 -1.87 -2.40 -19.77
CA LEU A 30 -2.49 -1.90 -21.01
C LEU A 30 -2.34 -2.86 -22.21
N SER A 31 -1.94 -4.12 -22.00
CA SER A 31 -2.00 -5.22 -23.00
C SER A 31 -1.28 -6.50 -22.55
N ARG A 32 -0.29 -6.41 -21.65
CA ARG A 32 0.65 -7.51 -21.32
C ARG A 32 0.39 -8.23 -19.98
N GLY A 33 -0.74 -7.97 -19.33
CA GLY A 33 -1.05 -8.55 -18.02
C GLY A 33 -0.29 -7.90 -16.87
N ASN A 34 -0.69 -8.23 -15.64
CA ASN A 34 -0.27 -7.57 -14.40
C ASN A 34 0.70 -8.44 -13.58
N LYS A 35 1.41 -9.40 -14.17
CA LYS A 35 2.26 -10.33 -13.40
C LYS A 35 3.73 -10.03 -13.57
N MET A 36 4.47 -10.12 -12.46
CA MET A 36 5.91 -10.05 -12.47
C MET A 36 6.50 -11.44 -12.69
N ASP A 37 7.11 -11.65 -13.85
CA ASP A 37 7.75 -12.92 -14.21
C ASP A 37 9.25 -12.95 -13.83
N TRP A 38 9.76 -14.17 -13.70
CA TRP A 38 11.15 -14.45 -13.36
C TRP A 38 11.56 -13.75 -12.05
N LEU A 39 10.92 -14.05 -10.95
CA LEU A 39 11.32 -13.52 -9.65
C LEU A 39 11.36 -14.67 -8.66
N ASP A 40 12.51 -14.88 -8.04
CA ASP A 40 12.64 -15.76 -6.89
C ASP A 40 12.10 -14.99 -5.68
N ARG A 41 10.84 -15.26 -5.34
CA ARG A 41 10.12 -14.60 -4.25
C ARG A 41 10.64 -15.01 -2.87
N ASP A 42 11.25 -16.20 -2.76
CA ASP A 42 11.83 -16.66 -1.51
C ASP A 42 13.19 -15.99 -1.25
N LYS A 43 13.86 -15.52 -2.32
CA LYS A 43 15.16 -14.84 -2.24
C LYS A 43 15.12 -13.35 -2.55
N SER A 44 13.94 -12.75 -2.71
CA SER A 44 13.77 -11.32 -3.00
C SER A 44 12.73 -10.70 -2.09
N GLU A 45 12.88 -9.41 -1.80
CA GLU A 45 11.88 -8.65 -1.07
C GLU A 45 10.89 -8.01 -2.04
N ALA A 46 9.75 -8.64 -2.24
CA ALA A 46 8.65 -8.11 -3.05
C ALA A 46 7.45 -7.79 -2.15
N VAL A 47 7.19 -6.50 -1.91
CA VAL A 47 6.16 -6.07 -0.95
C VAL A 47 5.34 -4.92 -1.53
N ASN A 48 4.01 -5.00 -1.38
CA ASN A 48 3.07 -3.93 -1.74
C ASN A 48 3.19 -3.48 -3.21
N ASN A 49 3.20 -4.42 -4.15
CA ASN A 49 3.20 -4.10 -5.57
C ASN A 49 1.85 -4.43 -6.18
N SER A 50 1.36 -3.58 -7.09
CA SER A 50 0.08 -3.79 -7.80
C SER A 50 0.05 -5.05 -8.68
N PHE A 51 1.21 -5.58 -9.07
CA PHE A 51 1.29 -6.83 -9.82
C PHE A 51 1.18 -8.09 -8.94
N ASP A 52 1.10 -7.91 -7.62
CA ASP A 52 0.87 -8.98 -6.65
C ASP A 52 -0.57 -8.96 -6.11
N THR A 53 -1.41 -8.00 -6.54
CA THR A 53 -2.81 -7.89 -6.12
C THR A 53 -3.75 -8.66 -7.03
N GLU A 54 -4.86 -9.16 -6.49
CA GLU A 54 -5.91 -9.84 -7.28
C GLU A 54 -6.63 -8.88 -8.23
N GLU A 55 -6.77 -7.61 -7.83
CA GLU A 55 -7.36 -6.57 -8.65
C GLU A 55 -6.36 -6.04 -9.69
N SER A 56 -6.83 -5.87 -10.93
CA SER A 56 -6.06 -5.26 -12.02
C SER A 56 -6.48 -3.81 -12.23
N LEU A 57 -5.49 -2.93 -12.40
CA LEU A 57 -5.70 -1.55 -12.83
C LEU A 57 -6.37 -1.47 -14.20
N LYS A 58 -7.27 -0.50 -14.37
CA LYS A 58 -7.96 -0.17 -15.62
C LYS A 58 -7.55 1.22 -16.11
N GLU A 59 -7.77 1.52 -17.38
CA GLU A 59 -7.53 2.88 -17.91
C GLU A 59 -8.28 3.96 -17.13
N THR A 60 -9.52 3.67 -16.70
CA THR A 60 -10.35 4.57 -15.88
C THR A 60 -9.80 4.85 -14.48
N ASP A 61 -8.82 4.07 -14.03
CA ASP A 61 -8.16 4.28 -12.74
C ASP A 61 -7.15 5.43 -12.79
N PHE A 62 -6.82 5.94 -14.00
CA PHE A 62 -5.88 7.03 -14.21
C PHE A 62 -6.58 8.35 -14.52
N ILE A 63 -6.02 9.46 -14.02
CA ILE A 63 -6.47 10.81 -14.34
C ILE A 63 -6.20 11.12 -15.82
N SER A 64 -5.05 10.69 -16.33
CA SER A 64 -4.68 10.82 -17.73
C SER A 64 -3.73 9.70 -18.15
N LEU A 65 -3.84 9.29 -19.42
CA LEU A 65 -2.90 8.43 -20.14
C LEU A 65 -2.47 9.09 -21.47
N ASP A 66 -2.58 10.42 -21.58
CA ASP A 66 -2.13 11.18 -22.74
C ASP A 66 -0.58 11.31 -22.74
N GLU A 67 0.07 10.57 -23.63
CA GLU A 67 1.53 10.53 -23.73
C GLU A 67 2.15 11.89 -24.10
N THR A 68 1.39 12.81 -24.70
CA THR A 68 1.91 14.14 -25.05
C THR A 68 2.32 14.92 -23.81
N GLU A 69 1.73 14.62 -22.65
CA GLU A 69 2.10 15.22 -21.36
C GLU A 69 3.57 14.96 -20.99
N LEU A 70 4.11 13.78 -21.32
CA LEU A 70 5.49 13.39 -21.00
C LEU A 70 6.54 14.20 -21.77
N THR A 71 6.13 14.85 -22.86
CA THR A 71 7.00 15.67 -23.72
C THR A 71 6.85 17.17 -23.47
N ARG A 72 6.04 17.59 -22.51
CA ARG A 72 5.89 19.00 -22.15
C ARG A 72 7.22 19.60 -21.72
N ASP A 73 7.41 20.88 -22.03
CA ASP A 73 8.58 21.62 -21.62
C ASP A 73 8.76 21.58 -20.09
N ARG A 74 10.02 21.48 -19.66
CA ARG A 74 10.38 21.61 -18.25
C ARG A 74 9.96 22.97 -17.74
N LYS A 75 9.74 23.05 -16.42
CA LYS A 75 9.54 24.34 -15.74
C LYS A 75 10.78 25.21 -15.94
N ALA A 76 10.62 26.53 -15.83
CA ALA A 76 11.71 27.49 -16.03
C ALA A 76 12.95 27.22 -15.13
N ASN A 77 12.76 26.55 -13.99
CA ASN A 77 13.82 26.17 -13.06
C ASN A 77 14.47 24.80 -13.37
N GLY A 78 14.11 24.15 -14.49
CA GLY A 78 14.61 22.83 -14.89
C GLY A 78 13.84 21.63 -14.31
N ASN A 79 12.88 21.85 -13.41
CA ASN A 79 12.07 20.77 -12.86
C ASN A 79 11.16 20.14 -13.93
N LEU A 80 10.76 18.89 -13.68
CA LEU A 80 9.79 18.19 -14.52
C LEU A 80 8.47 18.98 -14.64
N PRO A 81 7.79 18.93 -15.80
CA PRO A 81 6.47 19.54 -15.95
C PRO A 81 5.46 18.92 -14.99
N ASP A 82 4.42 19.69 -14.65
CA ASP A 82 3.26 19.11 -14.00
C ASP A 82 2.45 18.32 -15.05
N ILE A 83 2.31 17.03 -14.79
CA ILE A 83 1.60 16.09 -15.66
C ILE A 83 0.58 15.29 -14.84
N ASN A 84 -0.46 14.81 -15.50
CA ASN A 84 -1.41 13.86 -14.93
C ASN A 84 -1.24 12.45 -15.50
N PHE A 85 -0.42 12.29 -16.54
CA PHE A 85 -0.10 10.99 -17.12
C PHE A 85 0.33 9.99 -16.05
N GLY A 86 -0.34 8.85 -15.97
CA GLY A 86 -0.01 7.77 -15.03
C GLY A 86 -0.34 8.06 -13.57
N LYS A 87 -0.98 9.18 -13.25
CA LYS A 87 -1.51 9.45 -11.89
C LYS A 87 -2.83 8.72 -11.68
N LEU A 88 -2.97 8.07 -10.53
CA LEU A 88 -4.22 7.42 -10.13
C LEU A 88 -5.29 8.46 -9.78
N THR A 89 -6.54 8.12 -10.04
CA THR A 89 -7.71 8.81 -9.46
C THR A 89 -7.75 8.56 -7.96
N ALA A 90 -8.51 9.38 -7.21
CA ALA A 90 -8.61 9.24 -5.75
C ALA A 90 -9.16 7.87 -5.32
N ASP A 91 -10.12 7.31 -6.07
CA ASP A 91 -10.65 5.96 -5.82
C ASP A 91 -9.59 4.88 -6.04
N ALA A 92 -8.86 4.97 -7.16
CA ALA A 92 -7.80 4.02 -7.47
C ALA A 92 -6.59 4.15 -6.51
N GLU A 93 -6.24 5.36 -6.07
CA GLU A 93 -5.19 5.57 -5.07
C GLU A 93 -5.56 4.93 -3.72
N ALA A 94 -6.85 4.90 -3.36
CA ALA A 94 -7.29 4.17 -2.18
C ALA A 94 -7.08 2.64 -2.35
N ARG A 95 -7.43 2.08 -3.52
CA ARG A 95 -7.26 0.64 -3.80
C ARG A 95 -5.79 0.21 -3.92
N PHE A 96 -4.96 1.02 -4.59
CA PHE A 96 -3.53 0.77 -4.83
C PHE A 96 -2.64 1.65 -3.96
N TRP A 97 -2.99 1.75 -2.67
CA TRP A 97 -2.40 2.70 -1.75
C TRP A 97 -0.88 2.58 -1.63
N GLY A 98 -0.20 3.72 -1.76
CA GLY A 98 1.25 3.80 -1.66
C GLY A 98 1.99 3.07 -2.79
N MET A 99 1.32 2.74 -3.89
CA MET A 99 1.92 2.15 -5.08
C MET A 99 2.08 3.19 -6.19
N GLY A 100 3.26 3.25 -6.81
CA GLY A 100 3.55 4.11 -7.96
C GLY A 100 4.40 5.34 -7.63
N CYS A 101 4.85 6.00 -8.69
CA CYS A 101 5.80 7.11 -8.59
C CYS A 101 5.17 8.48 -8.30
N PHE A 102 3.86 8.61 -8.51
CA PHE A 102 3.09 9.82 -8.19
C PHE A 102 2.36 9.73 -6.87
N THR A 103 2.61 8.66 -6.10
CA THR A 103 2.04 8.52 -4.77
C THR A 103 2.27 9.81 -4.01
N THR A 104 1.20 10.31 -3.41
CA THR A 104 1.40 11.18 -2.27
C THR A 104 2.33 10.41 -1.34
N GLU A 105 3.52 10.94 -1.05
CA GLU A 105 4.39 10.36 -0.02
C GLU A 105 3.49 9.96 1.14
N LEU A 106 3.76 8.83 1.80
CA LEU A 106 3.00 8.42 3.01
C LEU A 106 2.83 9.55 4.05
N GLY A 107 3.57 10.66 3.92
CA GLY A 107 3.42 11.92 4.67
C GLY A 107 2.52 13.02 4.07
N LYS A 108 1.73 12.81 3.00
CA LYS A 108 0.90 13.86 2.37
C LYS A 108 -0.60 13.78 2.65
N LEU A 109 -1.06 12.81 3.44
CA LEU A 109 -2.34 12.98 4.12
C LEU A 109 -2.11 13.92 5.30
N ASP A 110 -2.49 15.18 5.12
CA ASP A 110 -2.46 16.14 6.22
C ASP A 110 -3.62 15.86 7.18
N PHE A 111 -3.31 15.12 8.25
CA PHE A 111 -4.21 14.89 9.37
C PHE A 111 -3.99 15.89 10.53
N ARG A 112 -3.30 17.02 10.32
CA ARG A 112 -3.07 18.04 11.38
C ARG A 112 -4.37 18.65 11.90
N TRP A 113 -5.47 18.52 11.17
CA TRP A 113 -6.82 18.90 11.63
C TRP A 113 -7.39 17.93 12.69
N LEU A 114 -6.84 16.71 12.81
CA LEU A 114 -7.21 15.79 13.88
C LEU A 114 -6.69 16.31 15.21
N LYS A 115 -7.61 16.57 16.14
CA LYS A 115 -7.29 17.05 17.50
C LYS A 115 -7.01 15.90 18.48
N LYS A 116 -7.20 14.65 18.06
CA LYS A 116 -7.10 13.44 18.89
C LYS A 116 -6.73 12.24 18.02
N PRO A 117 -6.16 11.18 18.61
CA PRO A 117 -5.84 9.96 17.87
C PRO A 117 -7.13 9.35 17.32
N THR A 118 -7.11 8.95 16.05
CA THR A 118 -8.29 8.53 15.28
C THR A 118 -7.90 7.37 14.35
N ILE A 119 -8.74 6.33 14.28
CA ILE A 119 -8.60 5.29 13.27
C ILE A 119 -9.04 5.87 11.93
N VAL A 120 -8.17 5.82 10.94
CA VAL A 120 -8.46 6.21 9.55
C VAL A 120 -8.38 4.96 8.70
N VAL A 121 -9.38 4.80 7.83
CA VAL A 121 -9.46 3.70 6.88
C VAL A 121 -9.29 4.29 5.49
N ILE A 122 -8.29 3.81 4.77
CA ILE A 122 -7.93 4.27 3.43
C ILE A 122 -7.81 3.03 2.55
N GLY A 123 -8.73 2.90 1.61
CA GLY A 123 -8.88 1.67 0.84
C GLY A 123 -9.10 0.46 1.75
N ASN A 124 -8.21 -0.52 1.64
CA ASN A 124 -8.24 -1.74 2.46
C ASN A 124 -7.42 -1.65 3.74
N LYS A 125 -6.82 -0.50 4.09
CA LYS A 125 -5.96 -0.40 5.27
C LYS A 125 -6.56 0.50 6.34
N ALA A 126 -6.65 -0.02 7.56
CA ALA A 126 -6.94 0.77 8.75
C ALA A 126 -5.63 1.12 9.48
N SER A 127 -5.48 2.35 9.98
CA SER A 127 -4.33 2.79 10.78
C SER A 127 -4.71 3.93 11.74
N VAL A 128 -3.96 4.11 12.84
CA VAL A 128 -4.21 5.21 13.79
C VAL A 128 -3.38 6.45 13.43
N PHE A 129 -4.04 7.60 13.29
CA PHE A 129 -3.42 8.89 13.00
C PHE A 129 -3.81 9.97 14.02
N GLY A 130 -3.08 11.09 14.03
CA GLY A 130 -3.32 12.24 14.90
C GLY A 130 -2.40 12.28 16.14
N PRO A 131 -2.44 13.36 16.93
CA PRO A 131 -1.58 13.52 18.10
C PRO A 131 -1.76 12.39 19.12
N GLY A 132 -0.67 11.77 19.58
CA GLY A 132 -0.72 10.68 20.56
C GLY A 132 -0.98 9.29 19.97
N SER A 133 -0.99 9.15 18.63
CA SER A 133 -1.21 7.87 17.95
C SER A 133 -0.13 6.83 18.26
N GLU A 134 1.09 7.27 18.58
CA GLU A 134 2.23 6.42 18.98
C GLU A 134 1.95 5.62 20.27
N SER A 135 0.97 6.06 21.07
CA SER A 135 0.56 5.33 22.27
C SER A 135 -0.35 4.13 22.00
N TYR A 136 -0.77 3.91 20.74
CA TYR A 136 -1.58 2.76 20.30
C TYR A 136 -0.69 1.74 19.59
N THR A 137 -0.51 0.58 20.22
CA THR A 137 0.47 -0.43 19.79
C THR A 137 -0.18 -1.67 19.19
N LYS A 138 -1.48 -1.87 19.41
CA LYS A 138 -2.23 -3.02 18.89
C LYS A 138 -3.50 -2.55 18.20
N MET A 139 -3.91 -3.29 17.18
CA MET A 139 -5.20 -3.11 16.52
C MET A 139 -5.87 -4.47 16.35
N TYR A 140 -7.21 -4.47 16.40
CA TYR A 140 -8.07 -5.64 16.30
C TYR A 140 -9.21 -5.35 15.33
N VAL A 141 -9.72 -6.41 14.68
CA VAL A 141 -10.96 -6.34 13.90
C VAL A 141 -11.93 -7.40 14.38
N ILE A 142 -13.15 -6.94 14.63
CA ILE A 142 -14.31 -7.77 14.93
C ILE A 142 -15.21 -7.75 13.69
N VAL A 143 -15.55 -8.93 13.18
CA VAL A 143 -16.43 -9.12 12.02
C VAL A 143 -17.73 -9.72 12.51
N ASP A 144 -18.84 -9.02 12.33
CA ASP A 144 -20.18 -9.49 12.72
C ASP A 144 -20.25 -10.03 14.17
N GLY A 145 -19.53 -9.36 15.08
CA GLY A 145 -19.47 -9.72 16.51
C GLY A 145 -18.49 -10.84 16.88
N LYS A 146 -17.70 -11.36 15.93
CA LYS A 146 -16.62 -12.33 16.19
C LYS A 146 -15.27 -11.66 16.01
N GLU A 147 -14.37 -11.81 16.98
CA GLU A 147 -13.00 -11.31 16.86
C GLU A 147 -12.22 -12.19 15.88
N VAL A 148 -11.70 -11.61 14.80
CA VAL A 148 -11.10 -12.37 13.69
C VAL A 148 -9.58 -12.21 13.64
N THR A 149 -9.02 -11.09 14.12
CA THR A 149 -7.57 -10.86 13.98
C THR A 149 -7.04 -9.86 15.00
N GLY A 150 -6.01 -10.25 15.76
CA GLY A 150 -5.20 -9.36 16.59
C GLY A 150 -3.81 -9.25 15.99
N LEU A 151 -3.46 -8.08 15.44
CA LEU A 151 -2.13 -7.84 14.88
C LEU A 151 -1.37 -6.87 15.80
N HIS A 152 -0.14 -7.26 16.18
CA HIS A 152 0.81 -6.44 16.93
C HIS A 152 1.43 -5.35 16.03
N LYS A 153 0.61 -4.61 15.30
CA LYS A 153 1.00 -3.49 14.43
C LYS A 153 -0.09 -2.42 14.47
N SER A 154 0.30 -1.15 14.35
CA SER A 154 -0.61 0.01 14.32
C SER A 154 -1.47 0.12 13.05
N SER A 155 -1.50 -0.93 12.24
CA SER A 155 -2.26 -1.00 11.00
C SER A 155 -2.77 -2.39 10.68
N ILE A 156 -3.95 -2.50 10.08
CA ILE A 156 -4.57 -3.76 9.65
C ILE A 156 -4.97 -3.69 8.18
N ASP A 157 -4.77 -4.80 7.48
CA ASP A 157 -5.34 -5.07 6.16
C ASP A 157 -6.75 -5.66 6.30
N LEU A 158 -7.70 -5.06 5.61
CA LEU A 158 -9.12 -5.36 5.61
C LEU A 158 -9.57 -6.02 4.30
N SER A 159 -8.65 -6.42 3.42
CA SER A 159 -8.96 -6.92 2.07
C SER A 159 -9.86 -8.17 2.08
N GLU A 160 -9.66 -9.08 3.03
CA GLU A 160 -10.45 -10.32 3.15
C GLU A 160 -11.70 -10.19 4.05
N LEU A 161 -11.93 -9.00 4.63
CA LEU A 161 -12.97 -8.78 5.64
C LEU A 161 -14.18 -8.05 5.05
N ASN A 162 -15.35 -8.68 5.16
CA ASN A 162 -16.64 -8.15 4.67
C ASN A 162 -17.68 -8.16 5.78
N GLY A 163 -18.73 -7.34 5.67
CA GLY A 163 -19.80 -7.25 6.67
C GLY A 163 -19.64 -6.05 7.61
N LEU A 164 -20.20 -6.16 8.81
CA LEU A 164 -20.04 -5.10 9.82
C LEU A 164 -18.69 -5.28 10.52
N LEU A 165 -17.74 -4.39 10.21
CA LEU A 165 -16.41 -4.40 10.80
C LEU A 165 -16.34 -3.40 11.96
N GLU A 166 -15.91 -3.89 13.11
CA GLU A 166 -15.58 -3.07 14.28
C GLU A 166 -14.07 -3.11 14.50
N LEU A 167 -13.41 -2.01 14.14
CA LEU A 167 -11.98 -1.79 14.28
C LEU A 167 -11.71 -1.25 15.68
N LYS A 168 -10.77 -1.85 16.40
CA LYS A 168 -10.39 -1.41 17.75
C LYS A 168 -8.88 -1.23 17.81
N ALA A 169 -8.41 -0.06 18.23
CA ALA A 169 -7.00 0.19 18.49
C ALA A 169 -6.79 0.35 19.99
N THR A 170 -5.77 -0.31 20.54
CA THR A 170 -5.44 -0.25 21.97
C THR A 170 -4.00 0.20 22.21
N GLY A 171 -3.82 0.89 23.33
CA GLY A 171 -2.49 1.22 23.85
C GLY A 171 -1.85 0.08 24.64
N ALA A 172 -0.70 0.37 25.25
CA ALA A 172 -0.02 -0.56 26.14
C ALA A 172 -0.99 -1.10 27.22
N GLU A 173 -0.89 -2.40 27.46
CA GLU A 173 -1.62 -3.09 28.52
C GLU A 173 -0.89 -2.87 29.85
N ASP A 174 -1.65 -2.69 30.92
CA ASP A 174 -1.12 -2.71 32.28
C ASP A 174 -0.78 -4.15 32.71
N THR A 175 -0.25 -4.30 33.93
CA THR A 175 0.12 -5.60 34.50
C THR A 175 -1.05 -6.56 34.67
N GLU A 176 -2.28 -6.08 34.53
CA GLU A 176 -3.53 -6.85 34.64
C GLU A 176 -4.12 -7.17 33.26
N GLY A 177 -3.47 -6.76 32.18
CA GLY A 177 -3.91 -6.99 30.80
C GLY A 177 -4.94 -5.99 30.29
N ASN A 178 -5.24 -4.92 31.03
CA ASN A 178 -6.17 -3.89 30.59
C ASN A 178 -5.45 -2.87 29.71
N ALA A 179 -6.04 -2.57 28.55
CA ALA A 179 -5.53 -1.54 27.66
C ALA A 179 -5.70 -0.15 28.30
N SER A 180 -4.59 0.56 28.47
CA SER A 180 -4.58 1.93 29.02
C SER A 180 -5.37 2.95 28.19
N LYS A 181 -5.54 2.69 26.89
CA LYS A 181 -6.28 3.53 25.93
C LYS A 181 -6.96 2.66 24.89
N THR A 182 -8.15 3.04 24.45
CA THR A 182 -8.90 2.35 23.39
C THR A 182 -9.60 3.35 22.47
N ILE A 183 -9.52 3.13 21.16
CA ILE A 183 -10.34 3.80 20.15
C ILE A 183 -11.07 2.73 19.34
N THR A 184 -12.31 3.01 18.95
CA THR A 184 -13.11 2.10 18.14
C THR A 184 -13.70 2.83 16.94
N LEU A 185 -13.80 2.14 15.80
CA LEU A 185 -14.45 2.62 14.59
C LEU A 185 -15.28 1.49 14.00
N LYS A 186 -16.57 1.74 13.76
CA LYS A 186 -17.46 0.82 13.08
C LYS A 186 -17.63 1.25 11.63
N ILE A 187 -17.38 0.35 10.71
CA ILE A 187 -17.59 0.54 9.28
C ILE A 187 -18.37 -0.66 8.73
N LYS A 188 -19.11 -0.44 7.65
CA LYS A 188 -19.73 -1.51 6.88
C LYS A 188 -18.97 -1.64 5.57
N ARG A 189 -18.49 -2.83 5.25
CA ARG A 189 -17.86 -3.16 3.98
C ARG A 189 -18.71 -4.19 3.25
#